data_AF-A0A520J388-F1
#
_entry.id   AF-A0A520J388-F1
#
_cell.length_a   1.000
_cell.length_b   1.000
_cell.length_c   1.000
_cell.angle_alpha   90.00
_cell.angle_beta   90.00
_cell.angle_gamma   90.00
#
_symmetry.space_group_name_H-M   'P 1'
#
loop_
_entity.id
_entity.type
_entity.pdbx_description
1 polymer ?
#
loop_
_entity_poly.entity_id
_entity_poly.type
_entity_poly.pdbx_seq_one_letter_code
_entity_poly.pdbx_strand_id
1 'polypeptide(L)'
;MSEAKKIKSKKHFEEAIMLERAGDTPNAIKLYQKAVAIDPTNTHAWNRQMILYRKTKTKDQEAQLIKTATSEFQKATEAKQQDWLKTNQTKADSSRELAQVLGMLEPTGLPKSYDQTIDKWQTRLYLLEYRIKNARKKKASAKNKKQKLPTPVKSTPAKRKSKQIKTPVPKAKK
;
A
#
# COMPACT_ATOMS: atom_id res chain seq x y z
N MET A 1 -11.38 22.53 -13.99
CA MET A 1 -9.99 22.41 -14.50
C MET A 1 -9.93 22.80 -15.97
N SER A 2 -9.02 23.69 -16.36
CA SER A 2 -8.86 24.14 -17.74
C SER A 2 -8.34 23.03 -18.65
N GLU A 3 -8.82 22.95 -19.89
CA GLU A 3 -8.39 21.95 -20.90
C GLU A 3 -6.87 21.91 -21.08
N ALA A 4 -6.19 23.06 -20.98
CA ALA A 4 -4.73 23.14 -21.01
C ALA A 4 -4.03 22.30 -19.93
N LYS A 5 -4.60 22.20 -18.71
CA LYS A 5 -4.02 21.37 -17.64
C LYS A 5 -4.17 19.88 -17.96
N LYS A 6 -5.31 19.46 -18.52
CA LYS A 6 -5.52 18.07 -18.96
C LYS A 6 -4.54 17.68 -20.06
N ILE A 7 -4.35 18.54 -21.06
CA ILE A 7 -3.37 18.31 -22.14
C ILE A 7 -1.96 18.16 -21.57
N LYS A 8 -1.55 19.04 -20.65
CA LYS A 8 -0.24 18.97 -20.01
C LYS A 8 -0.07 17.71 -19.16
N SER A 9 -1.10 17.31 -18.40
CA SER A 9 -1.10 16.05 -17.65
C SER A 9 -0.96 14.84 -18.59
N LYS A 10 -1.73 14.83 -19.69
CA LYS A 10 -1.68 13.78 -20.72
C LYS A 10 -0.29 13.66 -21.33
N LYS A 11 0.36 14.77 -21.66
CA LYS A 11 1.73 14.79 -22.18
C LYS A 11 2.71 14.12 -21.22
N HIS A 12 2.70 14.50 -19.94
CA HIS A 12 3.57 13.85 -18.94
C HIS A 12 3.25 12.36 -18.75
N PHE A 13 1.97 11.97 -18.85
CA PHE A 13 1.56 10.57 -18.81
C PHE A 13 2.10 9.77 -19.99
N GLU A 14 2.07 10.32 -21.20
CA GLU A 14 2.62 9.68 -22.40
C GLU A 14 4.14 9.55 -22.33
N GLU A 15 4.84 10.60 -21.92
CA GLU A 15 6.29 10.57 -21.67
C GLU A 15 6.66 9.52 -20.61
N ALA A 16 5.86 9.41 -19.55
CA ALA A 16 6.05 8.39 -18.51
C ALA A 16 5.91 6.96 -19.05
N ILE A 17 4.96 6.72 -19.96
CA ILE A 17 4.82 5.41 -20.63
C ILE A 17 6.06 5.08 -21.45
N MET A 18 6.62 6.07 -22.16
CA MET A 18 7.83 5.86 -22.97
C MET A 18 9.03 5.46 -22.09
N LEU A 19 9.23 6.14 -20.96
CA LEU A 19 10.26 5.77 -19.98
C LEU A 19 10.00 4.41 -19.33
N GLU A 20 8.75 4.08 -19.00
CA GLU A 20 8.39 2.78 -18.44
C GLU A 20 8.74 1.65 -19.44
N ARG A 21 8.42 1.85 -20.72
CA ARG A 21 8.75 0.90 -21.79
C ARG A 21 10.25 0.77 -22.01
N ALA A 22 11.00 1.85 -21.81
CA ALA A 22 12.46 1.84 -21.85
C ALA A 22 13.11 1.19 -20.61
N GLY A 23 12.32 0.79 -19.60
CA GLY A 23 12.80 0.16 -18.37
C GLY A 23 13.20 1.15 -17.26
N ASP A 24 13.18 2.46 -17.55
CA ASP A 24 13.46 3.52 -16.58
C ASP A 24 12.25 3.78 -15.67
N THR A 25 12.02 2.81 -14.79
CA THR A 25 10.93 2.83 -13.82
C THR A 25 11.00 4.04 -12.87
N PRO A 26 12.17 4.43 -12.31
CA PRO A 26 12.26 5.57 -11.41
C PRO A 26 11.85 6.89 -12.07
N ASN A 27 12.30 7.17 -13.30
CA ASN A 27 11.94 8.41 -13.97
C ASN A 27 10.51 8.38 -14.53
N ALA A 28 9.99 7.20 -14.91
CA ALA A 28 8.58 7.03 -15.24
C ALA A 28 7.66 7.40 -14.06
N ILE A 29 7.98 6.95 -12.83
CA ILE A 29 7.22 7.32 -11.62
C ILE A 29 7.20 8.84 -11.42
N LYS A 30 8.35 9.52 -11.57
CA LYS A 30 8.41 10.99 -11.45
C LYS A 30 7.49 11.69 -12.45
N LEU A 31 7.45 11.22 -13.70
CA LEU A 31 6.57 11.81 -14.71
C LEU A 31 5.09 11.51 -14.44
N TYR A 32 4.76 10.31 -13.97
CA TYR A 32 3.38 10.03 -13.53
C TYR A 32 2.97 10.91 -12.35
N GLN A 33 3.87 11.19 -11.40
CA GLN A 33 3.62 12.12 -10.29
C GLN A 33 3.35 13.54 -10.78
N LYS A 34 4.11 14.02 -11.79
CA LYS A 34 3.83 15.32 -12.42
C LYS A 34 2.46 15.33 -13.10
N ALA A 35 2.09 14.25 -13.79
CA ALA A 35 0.80 14.15 -14.46
C ALA A 35 -0.37 14.29 -13.47
N VAL A 36 -0.31 13.58 -12.34
CA VAL A 36 -1.38 13.62 -11.31
C VAL A 36 -1.37 14.90 -10.49
N ALA A 37 -0.22 15.54 -10.31
CA ALA A 37 -0.14 16.85 -9.65
C ALA A 37 -0.82 17.96 -10.49
N ILE A 38 -0.77 17.84 -11.82
CA ILE A 38 -1.43 18.77 -12.74
C ILE A 38 -2.92 18.45 -12.87
N ASP A 39 -3.25 17.17 -12.96
CA ASP A 39 -4.63 16.68 -13.06
C ASP A 39 -4.83 15.45 -12.16
N PRO A 40 -5.34 15.66 -10.92
CA PRO A 40 -5.63 14.57 -10.02
C PRO A 40 -6.69 13.59 -10.54
N THR A 41 -7.50 14.00 -11.52
CA THR A 41 -8.54 13.16 -12.14
C THR A 41 -7.98 12.20 -13.19
N ASN A 42 -6.69 12.28 -13.51
CA ASN A 42 -6.02 11.33 -14.41
C ASN A 42 -5.82 9.97 -13.72
N THR A 43 -6.88 9.16 -13.72
CA THR A 43 -6.91 7.82 -13.09
C THR A 43 -5.89 6.87 -13.70
N HIS A 44 -5.57 7.01 -14.99
CA HIS A 44 -4.57 6.19 -15.66
C HIS A 44 -3.17 6.40 -15.06
N ALA A 45 -2.77 7.64 -14.80
CA ALA A 45 -1.47 7.95 -14.21
C ALA A 45 -1.33 7.39 -12.78
N TRP A 46 -2.38 7.49 -11.96
CA TRP A 46 -2.42 6.84 -10.64
C TRP A 46 -2.30 5.32 -10.74
N ASN A 47 -3.11 4.70 -11.60
CA ASN A 47 -3.13 3.24 -11.79
C ASN A 47 -1.78 2.69 -12.25
N ARG A 48 -1.07 3.38 -13.16
CA ARG A 48 0.28 2.97 -13.58
C ARG A 48 1.28 3.02 -12.42
N GLN A 49 1.27 4.07 -11.60
CA GLN A 49 2.14 4.13 -10.42
C GLN A 49 1.87 2.97 -9.45
N MET A 50 0.61 2.63 -9.21
CA MET A 50 0.24 1.47 -8.36
C MET A 50 0.79 0.17 -8.95
N ILE A 51 0.70 -0.03 -10.26
CA ILE A 51 1.28 -1.21 -10.95
C ILE A 51 2.81 -1.25 -10.78
N LEU A 52 3.49 -0.11 -10.88
CA LEU A 52 4.94 -0.05 -10.69
C LEU A 52 5.33 -0.40 -9.24
N TYR A 53 4.65 0.14 -8.22
CA TYR A 53 4.90 -0.24 -6.83
C TYR A 53 4.61 -1.71 -6.52
N ARG A 54 3.65 -2.31 -7.22
CA ARG A 54 3.39 -3.75 -7.14
C ARG A 54 4.57 -4.56 -7.67
N LYS A 55 5.16 -4.16 -8.80
CA LYS A 55 6.33 -4.82 -9.40
C LYS A 55 7.56 -4.69 -8.49
N THR A 56 7.77 -3.54 -7.85
CA THR A 56 8.87 -3.32 -6.91
C THR A 56 8.65 -3.91 -5.52
N LYS A 57 7.51 -4.59 -5.27
CA LYS A 57 7.12 -5.25 -4.01
C LYS A 57 7.08 -4.32 -2.79
N THR A 58 6.95 -3.01 -2.98
CA THR A 58 6.91 -2.01 -1.91
C THR A 58 5.48 -1.75 -1.45
N LYS A 59 4.92 -2.69 -0.68
CA LYS A 59 3.51 -2.64 -0.22
C LYS A 59 3.19 -1.40 0.60
N ASP A 60 4.07 -0.94 1.48
CA ASP A 60 3.78 0.26 2.28
C ASP A 60 3.70 1.52 1.40
N GLN A 61 4.54 1.63 0.36
CA GLN A 61 4.49 2.74 -0.60
C GLN A 61 3.23 2.70 -1.46
N GLU A 62 2.82 1.51 -1.91
CA GLU A 62 1.55 1.33 -2.63
C GLU A 62 0.36 1.78 -1.77
N ALA A 63 0.35 1.46 -0.48
CA ALA A 63 -0.71 1.83 0.45
C ALA A 63 -0.82 3.35 0.58
N GLN A 64 0.33 4.00 0.78
CA GLN A 64 0.41 5.45 0.90
C GLN A 64 -0.07 6.14 -0.38
N LEU A 65 0.38 5.64 -1.54
CA LEU A 65 -0.03 6.16 -2.84
C LEU A 65 -1.56 6.08 -3.01
N ILE A 66 -2.17 4.94 -2.70
CA ILE A 66 -3.62 4.77 -2.83
C ILE A 66 -4.37 5.78 -1.95
N LYS A 67 -3.94 6.00 -0.70
CA LYS A 67 -4.57 7.00 0.19
C LYS A 67 -4.49 8.40 -0.41
N THR A 68 -3.32 8.78 -0.91
CA THR A 68 -3.13 10.09 -1.55
C THR A 68 -3.96 10.23 -2.83
N ALA A 69 -4.01 9.18 -3.66
CA ALA A 69 -4.78 9.17 -4.90
C ALA A 69 -6.27 9.35 -4.62
N THR A 70 -6.83 8.60 -3.66
CA THR A 70 -8.24 8.73 -3.28
C THR A 70 -8.57 10.13 -2.79
N SER A 71 -7.73 10.70 -1.90
CA SER A 71 -7.97 12.03 -1.33
C SER A 71 -7.90 13.15 -2.38
N GLU A 72 -6.84 13.17 -3.20
CA GLU A 72 -6.67 14.18 -4.25
C GLU A 72 -7.74 14.07 -5.33
N PHE A 73 -8.12 12.85 -5.70
CA PHE A 73 -9.18 12.61 -6.68
C PHE A 73 -10.55 13.07 -6.17
N GLN A 74 -10.91 12.74 -4.93
CA GLN A 74 -12.15 13.21 -4.30
C GLN A 74 -12.20 14.73 -4.25
N LYS A 75 -11.13 15.35 -3.77
CA LYS A 75 -11.01 16.82 -3.70
C LYS A 75 -11.17 17.48 -5.07
N ALA A 76 -10.53 16.93 -6.11
CA ALA A 76 -10.64 17.47 -7.47
C ALA A 76 -12.06 17.31 -8.04
N THR A 77 -12.74 16.20 -7.73
CA THR A 77 -14.12 15.93 -8.17
C THR A 77 -15.10 16.85 -7.45
N GLU A 78 -14.96 17.01 -6.14
CA GLU A 78 -15.77 17.92 -5.34
C GLU A 78 -15.60 19.37 -5.82
N ALA A 79 -14.37 19.83 -6.05
CA ALA A 79 -14.13 21.16 -6.60
C ALA A 79 -14.85 21.37 -7.95
N LYS A 80 -14.83 20.36 -8.82
CA LYS A 80 -15.55 20.40 -10.11
C LYS A 80 -17.07 20.43 -9.91
N GLN A 81 -17.61 19.68 -8.96
CA GLN A 81 -19.04 19.70 -8.63
C GLN A 81 -19.46 21.07 -8.09
N GLN A 82 -18.66 21.65 -7.20
CA GLN A 82 -18.90 22.99 -6.66
C GLN A 82 -18.86 24.07 -7.75
N ASP A 83 -17.89 24.02 -8.66
CA ASP A 83 -17.82 24.93 -9.81
C ASP A 83 -19.06 24.81 -10.71
N TRP A 84 -19.54 23.58 -10.93
CA TRP A 84 -20.77 23.34 -11.69
C TRP A 84 -22.01 23.89 -10.98
N LEU A 85 -22.11 23.71 -9.66
CA LEU A 85 -23.21 24.24 -8.86
C LEU A 85 -23.24 25.78 -8.89
N LYS A 86 -22.08 26.43 -8.77
CA LYS A 86 -21.98 27.91 -8.86
C LYS A 86 -22.47 28.43 -10.21
N THR A 87 -22.19 27.71 -11.29
CA THR A 87 -22.60 28.12 -12.64
C THR A 87 -24.04 27.74 -12.99
N ASN A 88 -24.65 26.79 -12.28
CA ASN A 88 -25.99 26.26 -12.55
C ASN A 88 -26.91 26.35 -11.32
N GLN A 89 -26.71 27.34 -10.47
CA GLN A 89 -27.34 27.43 -9.15
C GLN A 89 -28.87 27.32 -9.22
N THR A 90 -29.52 28.09 -10.10
CA THR A 90 -30.99 28.07 -10.27
C THR A 90 -31.53 26.69 -10.65
N LYS A 91 -30.83 25.97 -11.55
CA LYS A 91 -31.20 24.62 -11.95
C LYS A 91 -31.02 23.63 -10.81
N ALA A 92 -29.89 23.73 -10.10
CA ALA A 92 -29.61 22.87 -8.95
C ALA A 92 -30.68 23.07 -7.85
N ASP A 93 -31.00 24.32 -7.50
CA ASP A 93 -31.96 24.67 -6.45
C ASP A 93 -33.37 24.17 -6.78
N SER A 94 -33.81 24.28 -8.03
CA SER A 94 -35.16 23.82 -8.45
C SER A 94 -35.40 22.31 -8.25
N SER A 95 -34.32 21.52 -8.22
CA SER A 95 -34.38 20.05 -8.13
C SER A 95 -33.86 19.50 -6.80
N ARG A 96 -33.44 20.39 -5.88
CA ARG A 96 -32.69 20.03 -4.66
C ARG A 96 -33.53 19.23 -3.67
N GLU A 97 -34.73 19.70 -3.35
CA GLU A 97 -35.62 19.03 -2.39
C GLU A 97 -35.98 17.62 -2.85
N LEU A 98 -36.29 17.46 -4.14
CA LEU A 98 -36.53 16.15 -4.74
C LEU A 98 -35.29 15.25 -4.63
N ALA A 99 -34.11 15.76 -5.00
CA ALA A 99 -32.87 15.01 -4.91
C ALA A 99 -32.52 14.61 -3.46
N GLN A 100 -32.85 15.45 -2.48
CA GLN A 100 -32.69 15.16 -1.05
C GLN A 100 -33.61 14.03 -0.60
N VAL A 101 -34.90 14.08 -0.95
CA VAL A 101 -35.88 13.02 -0.63
C VAL A 101 -35.49 11.69 -1.29
N LEU A 102 -34.92 11.73 -2.49
CA LEU A 102 -34.42 10.55 -3.19
C LEU A 102 -33.07 10.03 -2.66
N GLY A 103 -32.46 10.71 -1.67
CA GLY A 103 -31.17 10.31 -1.09
C GLY A 103 -30.00 10.42 -2.08
N MET A 104 -30.12 11.30 -3.07
CA MET A 104 -29.10 11.53 -4.10
C MET A 104 -28.07 12.58 -3.69
N LEU A 105 -28.30 13.27 -2.57
CA LEU A 105 -27.38 14.26 -2.02
C LEU A 105 -26.71 13.72 -0.76
N GLU A 106 -25.44 14.06 -0.59
CA GLU A 106 -24.74 13.92 0.68
C GLU A 106 -25.28 14.93 1.71
N PRO A 107 -25.03 14.76 3.02
CA PRO A 107 -25.39 15.75 4.04
C PRO A 107 -24.78 17.13 3.79
N THR A 108 -23.69 17.19 3.03
CA THR A 108 -23.04 18.42 2.56
C THR A 108 -23.84 19.15 1.47
N GLY A 109 -24.91 18.55 0.95
CA GLY A 109 -25.73 19.06 -0.15
C GLY A 109 -25.14 18.82 -1.55
N LEU A 110 -23.98 18.16 -1.63
CA LEU A 110 -23.36 17.78 -2.90
C LEU A 110 -24.00 16.50 -3.46
N PRO A 111 -24.08 16.34 -4.79
CA PRO A 111 -24.51 15.10 -5.40
C PRO A 111 -23.62 13.92 -4.97
N LYS A 112 -24.26 12.84 -4.53
CA LYS A 112 -23.60 11.60 -4.18
C LYS A 112 -22.87 11.03 -5.40
N SER A 113 -21.56 10.85 -5.30
CA SER A 113 -20.74 10.34 -6.38
C SER A 113 -20.35 8.89 -6.11
N TYR A 114 -20.84 7.99 -6.96
CA TYR A 114 -20.38 6.60 -6.99
C TYR A 114 -19.27 6.49 -8.03
N ASP A 115 -18.01 6.56 -7.59
CA ASP A 115 -16.86 6.35 -8.47
C ASP A 115 -16.29 4.95 -8.29
N GLN A 116 -16.52 4.10 -9.30
CA GLN A 116 -15.98 2.74 -9.36
C GLN A 116 -14.44 2.69 -9.23
N THR A 117 -13.75 3.77 -9.59
CA THR A 117 -12.30 3.90 -9.43
C THR A 117 -11.90 3.95 -7.96
N ILE A 118 -12.62 4.75 -7.16
CA ILE A 118 -12.38 4.88 -5.73
C ILE A 118 -12.68 3.53 -5.05
N ASP A 119 -13.76 2.85 -5.41
CA ASP A 119 -14.11 1.55 -4.85
C ASP A 119 -13.02 0.50 -5.08
N LYS A 120 -12.47 0.46 -6.30
CA LYS A 120 -11.34 -0.41 -6.66
C LYS A 120 -10.10 -0.08 -5.82
N TRP A 121 -9.78 1.20 -5.66
CA TRP A 121 -8.66 1.66 -4.85
C TRP A 121 -8.83 1.33 -3.36
N GLN A 122 -10.01 1.56 -2.79
CA GLN A 122 -10.33 1.24 -1.41
C GLN A 122 -10.26 -0.27 -1.13
N THR A 123 -10.84 -1.08 -2.02
CA THR A 123 -10.75 -2.55 -1.94
C THR A 123 -9.29 -2.99 -1.95
N ARG A 124 -8.47 -2.40 -2.84
CA ARG A 124 -7.04 -2.68 -2.91
C ARG A 124 -6.32 -2.28 -1.63
N LEU A 125 -6.60 -1.09 -1.10
CA LEU A 125 -6.02 -0.58 0.13
C LEU A 125 -6.32 -1.52 1.31
N TYR A 126 -7.58 -1.93 1.46
CA TYR A 126 -8.00 -2.87 2.49
C TYR A 126 -7.19 -4.18 2.45
N LEU A 127 -7.10 -4.81 1.28
CA LEU A 127 -6.35 -6.07 1.11
C LEU A 127 -4.87 -5.92 1.42
N LEU A 128 -4.29 -4.77 1.07
CA LEU A 128 -2.89 -4.47 1.27
C LEU A 128 -2.58 -4.23 2.76
N GLU A 129 -3.40 -3.44 3.45
CA GLU A 129 -3.30 -3.20 4.89
C GLU A 129 -3.46 -4.50 5.69
N TYR A 130 -4.42 -5.35 5.31
CA TYR A 130 -4.59 -6.68 5.89
C TYR A 130 -3.31 -7.52 5.76
N ARG A 131 -2.71 -7.56 4.55
CA ARG A 131 -1.45 -8.28 4.29
C ARG A 131 -0.27 -7.72 5.08
N ILE A 132 -0.18 -6.40 5.20
CA ILE A 132 0.87 -5.73 5.98
C ILE A 132 0.73 -6.07 7.47
N LYS A 133 -0.49 -5.97 8.03
CA LYS A 133 -0.78 -6.31 9.43
C LYS A 133 -0.43 -7.76 9.75
N ASN A 134 -0.84 -8.70 8.89
CA ASN A 134 -0.54 -10.12 9.09
C ASN A 134 0.96 -10.44 8.96
N ALA A 135 1.67 -9.80 8.03
CA ALA A 135 3.12 -9.92 7.91
C ALA A 135 3.84 -9.40 9.17
N ARG A 136 3.39 -8.27 9.74
CA ARG A 136 3.90 -7.72 11.00
C ARG A 136 3.65 -8.66 12.18
N LYS A 137 2.44 -9.22 12.30
CA LYS A 137 2.09 -10.21 13.35
C LYS A 137 2.97 -11.46 13.28
N LYS A 138 3.22 -12.00 12.06
CA LYS A 138 4.10 -13.17 11.87
C LYS A 138 5.55 -12.88 12.25
N LYS A 139 6.06 -11.68 11.92
CA LYS A 139 7.41 -11.27 12.35
C LYS A 139 7.52 -11.13 13.86
N ALA A 140 6.50 -10.57 14.53
CA ALA A 140 6.46 -10.44 15.99
C ALA A 140 6.44 -11.80 16.70
N SER A 141 5.60 -12.75 16.24
CA SER A 141 5.56 -14.10 16.81
C SER A 141 6.87 -14.88 16.60
N ALA A 142 7.53 -14.71 15.45
CA ALA A 142 8.84 -15.29 15.19
C ALA A 142 9.95 -14.70 16.08
N LYS A 143 9.90 -13.39 16.36
CA LYS A 143 10.84 -12.72 17.28
C LYS A 143 10.70 -13.25 18.71
N ASN A 144 9.48 -13.38 19.22
CA ASN A 144 9.22 -13.95 20.55
C ASN A 144 9.66 -15.41 20.67
N LYS A 145 9.54 -16.22 19.59
CA LYS A 145 10.05 -17.61 19.59
C LYS A 145 11.59 -17.66 19.63
N LYS A 146 12.30 -16.78 18.91
CA LYS A 146 13.77 -16.72 18.95
C LYS A 146 14.33 -16.26 20.30
N GLN A 147 13.60 -15.40 21.02
CA GLN A 147 13.98 -14.94 22.37
C GLN A 147 13.71 -15.98 23.47
N LYS A 148 12.84 -16.98 23.21
CA LYS A 148 12.54 -18.10 24.13
C LYS A 148 13.39 -19.35 23.89
N LEU A 149 14.36 -19.32 22.96
CA LEU A 149 15.28 -20.45 22.80
C LEU A 149 16.23 -20.49 24.03
N PRO A 150 16.40 -21.64 24.72
CA PRO A 150 17.34 -21.73 25.82
C PRO A 150 18.75 -21.45 25.30
N THR A 151 19.51 -20.63 26.01
CA THR A 151 20.97 -20.51 25.82
C THR A 151 21.59 -21.91 25.82
N PRO A 152 22.59 -22.21 24.97
CA PRO A 152 23.25 -23.50 25.02
C PRO A 152 23.86 -23.64 26.42
N VAL A 153 23.33 -24.60 27.18
CA VAL A 153 23.88 -24.98 28.48
C VAL A 153 25.34 -25.34 28.21
N LYS A 154 26.27 -24.56 28.77
CA LYS A 154 27.70 -24.89 28.76
C LYS A 154 27.83 -26.34 29.25
N SER A 155 28.21 -27.24 28.35
CA SER A 155 28.50 -28.62 28.71
C SER A 155 29.64 -28.62 29.72
N THR A 156 29.31 -28.87 30.99
CA THR A 156 30.28 -29.16 32.03
C THR A 156 31.05 -30.42 31.63
N PRO A 157 32.40 -30.43 31.70
CA PRO A 157 33.16 -31.61 31.33
C PRO A 157 32.91 -32.71 32.35
N ALA A 158 32.37 -33.84 31.87
CA ALA A 158 32.15 -35.03 32.67
C ALA A 158 33.50 -35.57 33.18
N LYS A 159 33.71 -35.54 34.50
CA LYS A 159 34.83 -36.22 35.17
C LYS A 159 34.76 -37.72 34.86
N ARG A 160 35.65 -38.19 33.99
CA ARG A 160 35.89 -39.61 33.69
C ARG A 160 36.48 -40.25 34.95
N LYS A 161 35.68 -40.98 35.73
CA LYS A 161 36.21 -41.85 36.81
C LYS A 161 36.93 -43.04 36.16
N SER A 162 38.24 -43.08 36.29
CA SER A 162 39.09 -44.23 35.96
C SER A 162 38.70 -45.42 36.86
N LYS A 163 38.08 -46.45 36.28
CA LYS A 163 37.96 -47.77 36.92
C LYS A 163 39.34 -48.42 36.85
N GLN A 164 40.00 -48.58 38.00
CA GLN A 164 41.15 -49.46 38.13
C GLN A 164 40.70 -50.90 37.90
N ILE A 165 41.21 -51.50 36.85
CA ILE A 165 41.10 -52.94 36.59
C ILE A 165 42.13 -53.62 37.50
N LYS A 166 41.67 -54.36 38.51
CA LYS A 166 42.51 -55.29 39.27
C LYS A 166 42.62 -56.58 38.45
N THR A 167 43.79 -56.83 37.88
CA THR A 167 44.16 -58.16 37.36
C THR A 167 44.76 -59.00 38.50
N PRO A 168 44.29 -60.24 38.73
CA PRO A 168 45.02 -61.17 39.57
C PRO A 168 46.10 -61.88 38.73
N VAL A 169 47.32 -61.99 39.25
CA VAL A 169 48.38 -62.85 38.70
C VAL A 169 48.77 -63.87 39.77
N PRO A 170 48.94 -65.15 39.42
CA PRO A 170 48.91 -66.27 40.36
C PRO A 170 50.27 -66.58 41.00
N LYS A 171 50.19 -67.35 42.08
CA LYS A 171 51.32 -67.95 42.82
C LYS A 171 52.13 -68.94 41.95
N ALA A 172 53.46 -68.88 42.06
CA ALA A 172 54.41 -70.00 41.93
C ALA A 172 55.57 -69.69 42.91
N LYS A 173 55.85 -70.48 43.97
CA LYS A 173 56.60 -71.77 44.01
C LYS A 173 57.84 -71.68 43.12
N LYS A 174 59.09 -71.73 43.56
CA LYS A 174 59.78 -72.31 44.74
C LYS A 174 60.94 -71.40 45.13
#